data_AF-A0A258BSC3-F1
#
_entry.id   AF-A0A258BSC3-F1
#
_cell.length_a   1.000
_cell.length_b   1.000
_cell.length_c   1.000
_cell.angle_alpha   90.00
_cell.angle_beta   90.00
_cell.angle_gamma   90.00
#
_symmetry.space_group_name_H-M   'P 1'
#
loop_
_entity.id
_entity.type
_entity.pdbx_description
1 polymer ?
#
loop_
_entity_poly.entity_id
_entity_poly.type
_entity_poly.pdbx_seq_one_letter_code
_entity_poly.pdbx_strand_id
1 'polypeptide(L)'
;MPFFDDPNSPTSPDFAPTHESVKQWTSLVANADAVVLVTPEYNHTLSPVQLNAIDWIGKEWEGKKIGLVGYGWTSGAGQAHATARESLAVNLKANVGDNQTNLFFMKDLNPDGSLADETSVKEKIAKTVAEVIA
;
A
#
# COMPACT_ATOMS: atom_id res chain seq x y z
N MET A 1 13.91 4.50 3.13
CA MET A 1 13.43 4.40 4.52
C MET A 1 14.42 3.54 5.29
N PRO A 2 14.89 3.96 6.48
CA PRO A 2 15.64 3.09 7.40
C PRO A 2 14.75 1.94 7.88
N PHE A 3 15.34 0.86 8.39
CA PHE A 3 14.55 -0.11 9.18
C PHE A 3 14.09 0.54 10.47
N PHE A 4 12.90 0.18 10.95
CA PHE A 4 12.37 0.68 12.20
C PHE A 4 13.37 0.50 13.36
N ASP A 5 13.82 1.61 13.94
CA ASP A 5 14.83 1.66 15.00
C ASP A 5 14.51 2.66 16.11
N ASP A 6 13.29 3.21 16.14
CA ASP A 6 12.87 4.14 17.20
C ASP A 6 12.50 3.36 18.47
N PRO A 7 12.92 3.82 19.67
CA PRO A 7 12.53 3.18 20.92
C PRO A 7 11.04 3.31 21.25
N ASN A 8 10.32 4.27 20.64
CA ASN A 8 8.91 4.51 20.89
C ASN A 8 8.04 3.86 19.81
N SER A 9 6.87 3.37 20.22
CA SER A 9 5.90 2.80 19.27
C SER A 9 5.41 3.87 18.28
N PRO A 10 5.29 3.56 16.98
CA PRO A 10 4.66 4.42 15.97
C PRO A 10 3.21 4.81 16.28
N THR A 11 2.52 4.01 17.09
CA THR A 11 1.13 4.26 17.53
C THR A 11 1.04 5.05 18.84
N SER A 12 2.17 5.40 19.47
CA SER A 12 2.16 6.28 20.64
C SER A 12 1.69 7.68 20.25
N PRO A 13 0.83 8.35 21.05
CA PRO A 13 0.33 9.70 20.75
C PRO A 13 1.45 10.72 20.50
N ASP A 14 2.53 10.61 21.28
CA ASP A 14 3.69 11.51 21.27
C ASP A 14 4.80 11.04 20.32
N PHE A 15 4.56 10.00 19.50
CA PHE A 15 5.55 9.55 18.52
C PHE A 15 5.84 10.65 17.50
N ALA A 16 7.13 10.94 17.32
CA ALA A 16 7.64 11.91 16.37
C ALA A 16 8.94 11.36 15.75
N PRO A 17 8.95 11.04 14.44
CA PRO A 17 10.11 10.42 13.81
C PRO A 17 11.30 11.38 13.72
N THR A 18 12.50 10.86 13.92
CA THR A 18 13.74 11.66 13.91
C THR A 18 14.45 11.65 12.55
N HIS A 19 14.42 10.51 11.86
CA HIS A 19 14.99 10.34 10.52
C HIS A 19 14.29 11.22 9.50
N GLU A 20 15.08 11.96 8.70
CA GLU A 20 14.54 12.91 7.71
C GLU A 20 13.65 12.22 6.66
N SER A 21 14.07 11.06 6.16
CA SER A 21 13.25 10.29 5.21
C SER A 21 11.91 9.82 5.80
N VAL A 22 11.88 9.55 7.11
CA VAL A 22 10.64 9.16 7.80
C VAL A 22 9.74 10.37 7.97
N LYS A 23 10.28 11.55 8.36
CA LYS A 23 9.50 12.79 8.43
C LYS A 23 8.86 13.17 7.09
N GLN A 24 9.59 13.01 5.99
CA GLN A 24 9.09 13.24 4.65
C GLN A 24 7.96 12.27 4.31
N TRP A 25 8.12 10.99 4.64
CA TRP A 25 7.08 9.98 4.47
C TRP A 25 5.84 10.27 5.31
N THR A 26 6.00 10.57 6.60
CA THR A 26 4.92 10.99 7.50
C THR A 26 4.16 12.17 6.93
N SER A 27 4.88 13.20 6.47
CA SER A 27 4.27 14.40 5.88
C SER A 27 3.51 14.08 4.59
N LEU A 28 4.06 13.21 3.74
CA LEU A 28 3.41 12.79 2.49
C LEU A 28 2.08 12.07 2.77
N VAL A 29 2.08 11.10 3.68
CA VAL A 29 0.87 10.33 4.02
C VAL A 29 -0.15 11.20 4.76
N ALA A 30 0.30 12.04 5.70
CA ALA A 30 -0.57 12.94 6.46
C ALA A 30 -1.34 13.91 5.53
N ASN A 31 -0.64 14.49 4.54
CA ASN A 31 -1.22 15.49 3.62
C ASN A 31 -2.01 14.88 2.45
N ALA A 32 -1.98 13.56 2.25
CA ALA A 32 -2.72 12.92 1.16
C ALA A 32 -4.20 12.69 1.55
N ASP A 33 -5.16 13.03 0.70
CA ASP A 33 -6.57 12.67 0.94
C ASP A 33 -6.79 11.15 0.86
N ALA A 34 -6.04 10.49 -0.01
CA ALA A 34 -6.04 9.04 -0.21
C ALA A 34 -4.65 8.55 -0.62
N VAL A 35 -4.36 7.27 -0.41
CA VAL A 35 -3.12 6.60 -0.84
C VAL A 35 -3.46 5.40 -1.70
N VAL A 36 -2.74 5.22 -2.81
CA VAL A 36 -2.76 3.96 -3.57
C VAL A 36 -1.51 3.17 -3.23
N LEU A 37 -1.67 2.02 -2.57
CA LEU A 37 -0.57 1.11 -2.30
C LEU A 37 -0.39 0.18 -3.49
N VAL A 38 0.70 0.36 -4.22
CA VAL A 38 1.10 -0.52 -5.34
C VAL A 38 2.07 -1.57 -4.82
N THR A 39 1.73 -2.86 -4.90
CA THR A 39 2.53 -3.93 -4.29
C THR A 39 2.85 -5.11 -5.20
N PRO A 40 4.11 -5.58 -5.26
CA PRO A 40 4.36 -6.95 -5.64
C PRO A 40 3.81 -7.91 -4.56
N GLU A 41 3.70 -9.18 -4.91
CA GLU A 41 3.56 -10.25 -3.92
C GLU A 41 4.84 -11.07 -3.82
N TYR A 42 5.47 -11.02 -2.65
CA TYR A 42 6.63 -11.83 -2.33
C TYR A 42 6.26 -12.77 -1.19
N ASN A 43 6.36 -14.08 -1.44
CA ASN A 43 6.02 -15.12 -0.48
C ASN A 43 4.63 -14.94 0.15
N HIS A 44 3.63 -14.59 -0.68
CA HIS A 44 2.24 -14.35 -0.28
C HIS A 44 2.02 -13.19 0.69
N THR A 45 2.90 -12.18 0.68
CA THR A 45 2.72 -10.98 1.49
C THR A 45 3.28 -9.72 0.79
N LEU A 46 3.09 -8.56 1.42
CA LEU A 46 3.74 -7.29 1.09
C LEU A 46 5.26 -7.44 1.02
N SER A 47 5.92 -6.61 0.22
CA SER A 47 7.38 -6.56 0.33
C SER A 47 7.80 -6.04 1.71
N PRO A 48 8.94 -6.52 2.27
CA PRO A 48 9.43 -6.04 3.57
C PRO A 48 9.66 -4.53 3.61
N VAL A 49 10.04 -3.93 2.49
CA VAL A 49 10.27 -2.47 2.38
C VAL A 49 8.96 -1.70 2.55
N GLN A 50 7.86 -2.20 1.98
CA GLN A 50 6.54 -1.58 2.11
C GLN A 50 5.98 -1.74 3.51
N LEU A 51 6.08 -2.94 4.09
CA LEU A 51 5.62 -3.17 5.47
C LEU A 51 6.39 -2.27 6.44
N ASN A 52 7.72 -2.19 6.30
CA ASN A 52 8.54 -1.29 7.11
C ASN A 52 8.11 0.19 6.96
N ALA A 53 7.77 0.65 5.75
CA ALA A 53 7.28 2.02 5.56
C ALA A 53 5.89 2.25 6.21
N ILE A 54 5.01 1.24 6.18
CA ILE A 54 3.71 1.27 6.87
C ILE A 54 3.93 1.34 8.38
N ASP A 55 4.81 0.48 8.92
CA ASP A 55 5.07 0.37 10.35
C ASP A 55 5.71 1.64 10.93
N TRP A 56 6.46 2.41 10.14
CA TRP A 56 7.11 3.63 10.62
C TRP A 56 6.15 4.73 11.13
N ILE A 57 4.87 4.70 10.76
CA ILE A 57 3.89 5.71 11.14
C ILE A 57 2.57 5.04 11.53
N GLY A 58 1.87 5.60 12.52
CA GLY A 58 0.66 4.99 13.08
C GLY A 58 -0.58 5.82 12.82
N LYS A 59 -0.69 6.95 13.53
CA LYS A 59 -1.87 7.83 13.53
C LYS A 59 -2.22 8.40 12.15
N GLU A 60 -1.23 8.54 11.27
CA GLU A 60 -1.41 9.06 9.91
C GLU A 60 -2.27 8.14 9.03
N TRP A 61 -2.40 6.86 9.39
CA TRP A 61 -3.23 5.89 8.69
C TRP A 61 -4.70 5.91 9.15
N GLU A 62 -5.01 6.40 10.35
CA GLU A 62 -6.36 6.35 10.90
C GLU A 62 -7.34 7.13 10.00
N GLY A 63 -8.36 6.43 9.48
CA GLY A 63 -9.34 6.97 8.55
C GLY A 63 -8.82 7.27 7.13
N LYS A 64 -7.52 7.08 6.85
CA LYS A 64 -6.94 7.31 5.52
C LYS A 64 -7.59 6.40 4.49
N LYS A 65 -8.05 6.96 3.37
CA LYS A 65 -8.60 6.16 2.26
C LYS A 65 -7.46 5.45 1.53
N ILE A 66 -7.53 4.12 1.38
CA ILE A 66 -6.49 3.32 0.73
C ILE A 66 -7.05 2.50 -0.43
N GLY A 67 -6.43 2.61 -1.60
CA GLY A 67 -6.68 1.75 -2.76
C GLY A 67 -5.56 0.73 -2.93
N LEU A 68 -5.90 -0.53 -3.20
CA LEU A 68 -4.91 -1.59 -3.37
C LEU A 68 -4.74 -1.97 -4.84
N VAL A 69 -3.52 -1.80 -5.33
CA VAL A 69 -3.08 -2.25 -6.65
C VAL A 69 -1.92 -3.20 -6.44
N GLY A 70 -1.95 -4.36 -7.07
CA GLY A 70 -0.86 -5.29 -6.91
C GLY A 70 -0.65 -6.17 -8.13
N TYR A 71 0.53 -6.78 -8.16
CA TYR A 71 0.97 -7.56 -9.30
C TYR A 71 1.77 -8.81 -8.89
N GLY A 72 1.67 -9.86 -9.71
CA GLY A 72 2.39 -11.10 -9.47
C GLY A 72 2.08 -12.18 -10.49
N TRP A 73 2.77 -13.30 -10.37
CA TRP A 73 2.62 -14.44 -11.29
C TRP A 73 1.37 -15.27 -10.99
N THR A 74 1.11 -15.57 -9.71
CA THR A 74 0.10 -16.57 -9.32
C THR A 74 -1.25 -15.96 -8.98
N SER A 75 -1.27 -14.91 -8.16
CA SER A 75 -2.48 -14.34 -7.57
C SER A 75 -2.77 -12.91 -8.04
N GLY A 76 -1.88 -12.32 -8.84
CA GLY A 76 -1.86 -10.88 -9.10
C GLY A 76 -1.78 -10.06 -7.81
N ALA A 77 -1.09 -10.57 -6.79
CA ALA A 77 -0.95 -10.01 -5.44
C ALA A 77 -2.16 -10.09 -4.50
N GLY A 78 -3.09 -11.03 -4.74
CA GLY A 78 -4.25 -11.23 -3.88
C GLY A 78 -3.90 -11.53 -2.41
N GLN A 79 -2.82 -12.28 -2.14
CA GLN A 79 -2.42 -12.59 -0.76
C GLN A 79 -1.71 -11.41 -0.11
N ALA A 80 -0.89 -10.67 -0.87
CA ALA A 80 -0.30 -9.41 -0.39
C ALA A 80 -1.36 -8.37 -0.04
N HIS A 81 -2.48 -8.31 -0.78
CA HIS A 81 -3.61 -7.46 -0.41
C HIS A 81 -4.26 -7.89 0.91
N ALA A 82 -4.40 -9.19 1.15
CA ALA A 82 -4.95 -9.67 2.41
C ALA A 82 -4.09 -9.24 3.61
N THR A 83 -2.76 -9.36 3.51
CA THR A 83 -1.86 -8.90 4.59
C THR A 83 -1.82 -7.37 4.69
N ALA A 84 -1.92 -6.64 3.57
CA ALA A 84 -2.08 -5.19 3.59
C ALA A 84 -3.34 -4.73 4.32
N ARG A 85 -4.46 -5.44 4.15
CA ARG A 85 -5.71 -5.15 4.88
C ARG A 85 -5.58 -5.41 6.37
N GLU A 86 -4.92 -6.49 6.75
CA GLU A 86 -4.64 -6.77 8.16
C GLU A 86 -3.82 -5.63 8.78
N SER A 87 -2.71 -5.23 8.16
CA SER A 87 -1.90 -4.11 8.66
C SER A 87 -2.66 -2.78 8.67
N LEU A 88 -3.23 -2.38 7.53
CA LEU A 88 -3.77 -1.03 7.34
C LEU A 88 -5.19 -0.88 7.88
N ALA A 89 -6.11 -1.77 7.53
CA ALA A 89 -7.52 -1.64 7.93
C ALA A 89 -7.73 -2.10 9.39
N VAL A 90 -7.25 -3.29 9.73
CA VAL A 90 -7.53 -3.90 11.04
C VAL A 90 -6.67 -3.26 12.13
N ASN A 91 -5.36 -3.19 11.93
CA ASN A 91 -4.44 -2.74 12.98
C ASN A 91 -4.26 -1.22 13.03
N LEU A 92 -4.30 -0.55 11.87
CA LEU A 92 -4.05 0.89 11.75
C LEU A 92 -5.30 1.72 11.42
N LYS A 93 -6.48 1.08 11.33
CA LYS A 93 -7.80 1.73 11.16
C LYS A 93 -7.92 2.62 9.92
N ALA A 94 -7.19 2.29 8.85
CA ALA A 94 -7.37 2.92 7.56
C ALA A 94 -8.67 2.46 6.89
N ASN A 95 -9.24 3.32 6.06
CA ASN A 95 -10.40 3.01 5.23
C ASN A 95 -9.92 2.38 3.90
N VAL A 96 -9.62 1.08 3.92
CA VAL A 96 -9.15 0.37 2.72
C VAL A 96 -10.36 -0.06 1.87
N GLY A 97 -10.44 0.40 0.62
CA GLY A 97 -11.56 0.12 -0.29
C GLY A 97 -11.76 -1.36 -0.58
N ASP A 98 -12.97 -1.76 -0.95
CA ASP A 98 -13.35 -3.14 -1.26
C ASP A 98 -12.79 -3.62 -2.61
N ASN A 99 -12.67 -2.72 -3.59
CA ASN A 99 -12.07 -3.06 -4.87
C ASN A 99 -10.55 -3.20 -4.75
N GLN A 100 -10.02 -4.24 -5.38
CA GLN A 100 -8.59 -4.46 -5.51
C GLN A 100 -8.22 -4.73 -6.96
N THR A 101 -7.08 -4.17 -7.39
CA THR A 101 -6.55 -4.41 -8.73
C THR A 101 -5.50 -5.51 -8.66
N ASN A 102 -5.79 -6.69 -9.22
CA ASN A 102 -4.84 -7.79 -9.35
C ASN A 102 -4.33 -7.88 -10.80
N LEU A 103 -3.03 -7.60 -10.99
CA LEU A 103 -2.36 -7.62 -12.30
C LEU A 103 -1.47 -8.86 -12.43
N PHE A 104 -1.65 -9.60 -13.52
CA PHE A 104 -0.92 -10.84 -13.78
C PHE A 104 0.19 -10.62 -14.79
N PHE A 105 1.37 -11.16 -14.52
CA PHE A 105 2.43 -11.23 -15.53
C PHE A 105 2.00 -12.10 -16.72
N MET A 106 2.44 -11.71 -17.91
CA MET A 106 2.11 -12.32 -19.21
C MET A 106 0.63 -12.23 -19.60
N LYS A 107 -0.18 -11.44 -18.87
CA LYS A 107 -1.58 -11.17 -19.18
C LYS A 107 -1.87 -9.67 -19.15
N ASP A 108 -1.58 -9.04 -18.01
CA ASP A 108 -1.78 -7.60 -17.81
C ASP A 108 -0.46 -6.83 -17.98
N LEU A 109 0.64 -7.41 -17.49
CA LEU A 109 1.98 -6.83 -17.51
C LEU A 109 2.97 -7.80 -18.16
N ASN A 110 3.93 -7.28 -18.92
CA ASN A 110 5.13 -8.02 -19.28
C ASN A 110 6.13 -8.03 -18.10
N PRO A 111 7.09 -8.97 -18.07
CA PRO A 111 8.07 -9.05 -16.98
C PRO A 111 8.96 -7.81 -16.84
N ASP A 112 9.10 -7.01 -17.89
CA ASP A 112 9.82 -5.73 -17.87
C ASP A 112 8.98 -4.56 -17.32
N GLY A 113 7.73 -4.81 -16.93
CA GLY A 113 6.78 -3.83 -16.42
C GLY A 113 5.98 -3.08 -17.48
N SER A 114 6.22 -3.33 -18.78
CA SER A 114 5.36 -2.78 -19.83
C SER A 114 3.97 -3.40 -19.80
N LEU A 115 2.96 -2.67 -20.26
CA LEU A 115 1.59 -3.16 -20.28
C LEU A 115 1.42 -4.18 -21.40
N ALA A 116 0.99 -5.39 -21.06
CA ALA A 116 0.63 -6.41 -22.05
C ALA A 116 -0.80 -6.20 -22.58
N ASP A 117 -1.68 -5.66 -21.74
CA ASP A 117 -3.05 -5.26 -22.09
C ASP A 117 -3.39 -3.92 -21.41
N GLU A 118 -3.11 -2.82 -22.12
CA GLU A 118 -3.30 -1.47 -21.60
C GLU A 118 -4.77 -1.17 -21.26
N THR A 119 -5.72 -1.67 -22.06
CA THR A 119 -7.15 -1.43 -21.84
C THR A 119 -7.61 -2.12 -20.55
N SER A 120 -7.31 -3.42 -20.39
CA SER A 120 -7.62 -4.17 -19.17
C SER A 120 -7.01 -3.53 -17.92
N VAL A 121 -5.72 -3.14 -17.99
CA VAL A 121 -5.02 -2.53 -16.85
C VAL A 121 -5.67 -1.21 -16.45
N LYS A 122 -5.96 -0.32 -17.40
CA LYS A 122 -6.62 0.96 -17.12
C LYS A 122 -7.99 0.77 -16.51
N GLU A 123 -8.81 -0.14 -17.04
CA GLU A 123 -10.15 -0.42 -16.49
C GLU A 123 -10.10 -0.94 -15.06
N LYS A 124 -9.16 -1.83 -14.74
CA LYS A 124 -8.99 -2.36 -13.38
C LYS A 124 -8.57 -1.26 -12.40
N ILE A 125 -7.51 -0.50 -12.74
CA ILE A 125 -7.00 0.58 -11.89
C ILE A 125 -8.07 1.65 -11.68
N ALA A 126 -8.82 2.01 -12.74
CA ALA A 126 -9.87 3.02 -12.65
C ALA A 126 -10.95 2.66 -11.61
N LYS A 127 -11.32 1.39 -11.48
CA LYS A 127 -12.29 0.94 -10.46
C LYS A 127 -11.76 1.14 -9.04
N THR A 128 -10.51 0.73 -8.77
CA THR A 128 -9.87 0.92 -7.48
C THR A 128 -9.70 2.41 -7.14
N VAL A 129 -9.30 3.23 -8.10
CA VAL A 129 -9.11 4.67 -7.88
C VAL A 129 -10.43 5.38 -7.66
N ALA A 130 -11.47 5.06 -8.45
CA ALA A 130 -12.79 5.69 -8.33
C ALA A 130 -13.41 5.51 -6.94
N GLU A 131 -13.17 4.37 -6.29
CA GLU A 131 -13.68 4.09 -4.95
C GLU A 131 -13.05 4.99 -3.88
N VAL A 132 -11.76 5.30 -3.97
CA VAL A 132 -11.04 6.06 -2.93
C VAL A 132 -11.13 7.57 -3.11
N ILE A 133 -11.59 8.04 -4.27
CA ILE A 133 -11.82 9.47 -4.55
C ILE A 133 -13.30 9.88 -4.41
N ALA A 134 -14.22 8.92 -4.24
CA ALA A 134 -15.63 9.17 -3.94
C ALA A 134 -15.83 9.66 -2.50
#